data_AF-A0A6I1FF75-F1
#
_entry.id   AF-A0A6I1FF75-F1
#
_cell.length_a   1.000
_cell.length_b   1.000
_cell.length_c   1.000
_cell.angle_alpha   90.00
_cell.angle_beta   90.00
_cell.angle_gamma   90.00
#
_symmetry.space_group_name_H-M   'P 1'
#
loop_
_entity.id
_entity.type
_entity.pdbx_description
1 polymer ?
#
loop_
_entity_poly.entity_id
_entity_poly.type
_entity_poly.pdbx_seq_one_letter_code
_entity_poly.pdbx_strand_id
1 'polypeptide(L)'
;MTAMIFSAVVFCLTMSMKGMFVPGQPRHRYLSLHYFLYFGCLYLTMMIGFALIYMLLQINGHAVWAGEGDSYLSFWDRFFTSLYFSGITLFSVGYGDIVPEGAGRWVALVEAWAGYTIPTAFVVRTMLEKEAG
;
A
#
# COMPACT_ATOMS: atom_id res chain seq x y z
N MET A 1 0.03 17.86 14.83
CA MET A 1 0.32 16.43 15.15
C MET A 1 -0.04 15.50 13.99
N THR A 2 -1.27 15.52 13.48
CA THR A 2 -1.72 14.65 12.36
C THR A 2 -0.90 14.83 11.08
N ALA A 3 -0.56 16.08 10.72
CA ALA A 3 0.28 16.37 9.54
C ALA A 3 1.70 15.78 9.62
N MET A 4 2.29 15.69 10.83
CA MET A 4 3.63 15.11 11.01
C MET A 4 3.62 13.59 10.82
N ILE A 5 2.57 12.92 11.32
CA ILE A 5 2.38 11.48 11.15
C ILE A 5 2.17 11.17 9.67
N PHE A 6 1.34 11.97 8.98
CA PHE A 6 1.14 11.84 7.54
C PHE A 6 2.46 11.98 6.75
N SER A 7 3.26 13.01 7.04
CA SER A 7 4.56 13.18 6.37
C SER A 7 5.55 12.04 6.67
N ALA A 8 5.53 11.49 7.88
CA ALA A 8 6.39 10.38 8.26
C ALA A 8 6.00 9.08 7.54
N VAL A 9 4.69 8.83 7.39
CA VAL A 9 4.17 7.69 6.61
C VAL A 9 4.56 7.82 5.15
N VAL A 10 4.32 8.99 4.54
CA VAL A 10 4.71 9.26 3.14
C VAL A 10 6.22 9.09 2.97
N PHE A 11 7.03 9.62 3.88
CA PHE A 11 8.48 9.44 3.86
C PHE A 11 8.89 7.97 3.95
N CYS A 12 8.27 7.20 4.85
CA CYS A 12 8.51 5.77 5.01
C CYS A 12 8.17 4.99 3.74
N LEU A 13 7.03 5.30 3.10
CA LEU A 13 6.62 4.73 1.81
C LEU A 13 7.64 5.06 0.71
N THR A 14 8.11 6.31 0.64
CA THR A 14 9.12 6.69 -0.37
C THR A 14 10.47 6.03 -0.14
N MET A 15 10.86 5.77 1.11
CA MET A 15 12.10 5.05 1.44
C MET A 15 11.98 3.56 1.11
N SER A 16 10.82 2.95 1.37
CA SER A 16 10.52 1.57 0.98
C SER A 16 10.60 1.40 -0.55
N MET A 17 9.99 2.31 -1.31
CA MET A 17 10.06 2.30 -2.78
C MET A 17 11.48 2.54 -3.31
N LYS A 18 12.26 3.42 -2.69
CA LYS A 18 13.65 3.69 -3.12
C LYS A 18 14.57 2.47 -2.97
N GLY A 19 14.27 1.56 -2.03
CA GLY A 19 15.01 0.30 -1.89
C GLY A 19 15.01 -0.56 -3.16
N MET A 20 13.96 -0.50 -3.99
CA MET A 20 13.90 -1.23 -5.26
C MET A 20 14.87 -0.70 -6.32
N PHE A 21 15.27 0.56 -6.23
CA PHE A 21 16.08 1.24 -7.25
C PHE A 21 17.57 1.29 -6.91
N VAL A 22 18.00 0.78 -5.75
CA VAL A 22 19.43 0.72 -5.40
C VAL A 22 20.06 -0.52 -6.06
N PRO A 23 21.01 -0.36 -7.00
CA PRO A 23 21.67 -1.47 -7.66
C PRO A 23 22.68 -2.13 -6.72
N GLY A 24 22.24 -3.13 -5.97
CA GLY A 24 23.07 -3.92 -5.06
C GLY A 24 23.45 -5.29 -5.63
N GLN A 25 24.71 -5.37 -6.12
CA GLN A 25 25.60 -6.51 -6.43
C GLN A 25 25.05 -7.90 -6.83
N PRO A 26 25.62 -8.52 -7.90
CA PRO A 26 25.21 -9.84 -8.37
C PRO A 26 25.95 -10.96 -7.62
N ARG A 27 25.27 -11.81 -6.83
CA ARG A 27 25.76 -13.18 -6.60
C ARG A 27 24.76 -14.17 -5.94
N HIS A 28 24.55 -15.28 -6.64
CA HIS A 28 24.15 -16.63 -6.19
C HIS A 28 22.69 -16.95 -5.73
N ARG A 29 21.97 -17.68 -6.60
CA ARG A 29 21.05 -18.85 -6.45
C ARG A 29 20.02 -18.95 -5.29
N TYR A 30 20.17 -18.26 -4.17
CA TYR A 30 19.11 -18.04 -3.16
C TYR A 30 18.23 -16.80 -3.48
N LEU A 31 18.32 -16.35 -4.74
CA LEU A 31 17.84 -15.07 -5.25
C LEU A 31 16.30 -14.94 -5.25
N SER A 32 15.57 -16.03 -5.49
CA SER A 32 14.11 -15.99 -5.66
C SER A 32 13.35 -15.70 -4.35
N LEU A 33 13.76 -16.33 -3.24
CA LEU A 33 13.08 -16.20 -1.96
C LEU A 33 13.31 -14.82 -1.32
N HIS A 34 14.51 -14.26 -1.50
CA HIS A 34 14.84 -12.93 -0.99
C HIS A 34 14.01 -11.84 -1.70
N TYR A 35 13.89 -11.92 -3.03
CA TYR A 35 13.01 -11.02 -3.78
C TYR A 35 11.55 -11.21 -3.39
N PHE A 36 11.06 -12.45 -3.29
CA PHE A 36 9.67 -12.74 -2.88
C PHE A 36 9.33 -12.15 -1.49
N LEU A 37 10.21 -12.35 -0.49
CA LEU A 37 10.04 -11.77 0.84
C LEU A 37 10.11 -10.24 0.81
N TYR A 38 11.02 -9.67 0.01
CA TYR A 38 11.12 -8.23 -0.17
C TYR A 38 9.82 -7.65 -0.77
N PHE A 39 9.23 -8.29 -1.78
CA PHE A 39 7.92 -7.90 -2.31
C PHE A 39 6.83 -8.03 -1.26
N GLY A 40 6.79 -9.12 -0.51
CA GLY A 40 5.84 -9.30 0.60
C GLY A 40 5.90 -8.16 1.61
N CYS A 41 7.11 -7.80 2.05
CA CYS A 41 7.32 -6.64 2.93
C CYS A 41 6.90 -5.32 2.28
N LEU A 42 7.16 -5.14 0.98
CA LEU A 42 6.75 -3.94 0.25
C LEU A 42 5.22 -3.81 0.17
N TYR A 43 4.50 -4.90 -0.12
CA TYR A 43 3.04 -4.93 -0.07
C TYR A 43 2.50 -4.64 1.33
N LEU A 44 3.09 -5.25 2.37
CA LEU A 44 2.68 -4.98 3.77
C LEU A 44 2.87 -3.52 4.16
N THR A 45 4.01 -2.92 3.79
CA THR A 45 4.27 -1.50 4.10
C THR A 45 3.35 -0.55 3.33
N MET A 46 3.07 -0.84 2.05
CA MET A 46 2.06 -0.11 1.27
C MET A 46 0.68 -0.23 1.90
N MET A 47 0.26 -1.44 2.25
CA MET A 47 -1.04 -1.70 2.86
C MET A 47 -1.21 -0.95 4.18
N ILE A 48 -0.21 -1.00 5.07
CA ILE A 48 -0.25 -0.25 6.33
C ILE A 48 -0.22 1.27 6.07
N GLY A 49 0.57 1.74 5.10
CA GLY A 49 0.67 3.15 4.76
C GLY A 49 -0.64 3.75 4.25
N PHE A 50 -1.28 3.09 3.28
CA PHE A 50 -2.58 3.53 2.75
C PHE A 50 -3.70 3.37 3.78
N ALA A 51 -3.72 2.32 4.58
CA ALA A 51 -4.63 2.18 5.72
C ALA A 51 -4.57 3.38 6.67
N LEU A 52 -3.36 3.81 7.04
CA LEU A 52 -3.15 5.00 7.87
C LEU A 52 -3.64 6.27 7.16
N ILE A 53 -3.43 6.41 5.85
CA ILE A 53 -3.95 7.54 5.07
C ILE A 53 -5.49 7.57 5.14
N TYR A 54 -6.16 6.46 4.87
CA TYR A 54 -7.62 6.37 4.96
C TYR A 54 -8.16 6.69 6.36
N MET A 55 -7.54 6.13 7.39
CA MET A 55 -7.92 6.42 8.77
C MET A 55 -7.72 7.90 9.12
N LEU A 56 -6.66 8.52 8.62
CA LEU A 56 -6.39 9.95 8.84
C LEU A 56 -7.39 10.83 8.10
N LEU A 57 -7.78 10.49 6.87
CA LEU A 57 -8.85 11.20 6.14
C LEU A 57 -10.18 11.09 6.90
N GLN A 58 -10.52 9.91 7.41
CA GLN A 58 -11.73 9.67 8.19
C GLN A 58 -11.75 10.49 9.49
N ILE A 59 -10.62 10.59 10.20
CA ILE A 59 -10.51 11.41 11.43
C ILE A 59 -10.63 12.91 11.13
N ASN A 60 -10.16 13.38 9.97
CA ASN A 60 -10.29 14.79 9.56
C ASN A 60 -11.70 15.14 9.06
N GLY A 61 -12.67 14.21 9.13
CA GLY A 61 -14.06 14.46 8.76
C GLY A 61 -14.35 14.31 7.26
N HIS A 62 -13.41 13.79 6.47
CA HIS A 62 -13.70 13.38 5.10
C HIS A 62 -14.33 11.99 5.12
N ALA A 63 -15.50 11.83 4.49
CA ALA A 63 -16.09 10.51 4.29
C ALA A 63 -15.20 9.70 3.34
N VAL A 64 -14.52 8.69 3.89
CA VAL A 64 -13.68 7.76 3.12
C VAL A 64 -14.48 6.54 2.68
N TRP A 65 -15.43 6.07 3.48
CA TRP A 65 -16.32 4.94 3.17
C TRP A 65 -17.73 5.16 3.70
N ALA A 66 -18.71 4.63 2.98
CA ALA A 66 -20.13 4.72 3.31
C ALA A 66 -20.48 3.80 4.51
N GLY A 67 -20.89 4.38 5.64
CA GLY A 67 -21.31 3.62 6.81
C GLY A 67 -22.01 4.51 7.84
N GLU A 68 -23.34 4.38 7.94
CA GLU A 68 -24.23 5.17 8.81
C GLU A 68 -24.02 4.99 10.34
N GLY A 69 -22.97 4.28 10.78
CA GLY A 69 -22.78 3.87 12.19
C GLY A 69 -21.47 4.32 12.85
N ASP A 70 -20.75 5.25 12.24
CA ASP A 70 -19.32 5.47 12.49
C ASP A 70 -18.96 6.22 13.80
N SER A 71 -19.96 6.62 14.58
CA SER A 71 -19.79 7.36 15.84
C SER A 71 -19.35 6.49 17.03
N TYR A 72 -19.36 5.15 16.89
CA TYR A 72 -19.11 4.21 18.00
C TYR A 72 -17.94 3.23 17.78
N LEU A 73 -17.24 3.29 16.66
CA LEU A 73 -16.12 2.38 16.40
C LEU A 73 -14.87 2.80 17.18
N SER A 74 -14.22 1.83 17.82
CA SER A 74 -12.94 2.06 18.49
C SER A 74 -11.86 2.43 17.46
N PHE A 75 -10.81 3.12 17.90
CA PHE A 75 -9.65 3.45 17.05
C PHE A 75 -9.08 2.22 16.35
N TRP A 76 -9.02 1.09 17.05
CA TRP A 76 -8.52 -0.17 16.53
C TRP A 76 -9.43 -0.77 15.45
N ASP A 77 -10.75 -0.70 15.63
CA ASP A 77 -11.70 -1.19 14.64
C ASP A 77 -11.57 -0.40 13.35
N ARG A 78 -11.50 0.94 13.45
CA ARG A 78 -11.25 1.82 12.31
C ARG A 78 -9.94 1.51 11.60
N PHE A 79 -8.87 1.22 12.35
CA PHE A 79 -7.60 0.83 11.78
C PHE A 79 -7.70 -0.50 11.02
N PHE A 80 -8.31 -1.54 11.61
CA PHE A 80 -8.45 -2.83 10.93
C PHE A 80 -9.38 -2.75 9.71
N THR A 81 -10.46 -1.97 9.77
CA THR A 81 -11.33 -1.70 8.61
C THR A 81 -10.57 -0.97 7.51
N SER A 82 -9.76 0.03 7.86
CA SER A 82 -8.91 0.76 6.90
C SER A 82 -7.83 -0.13 6.27
N LEU A 83 -7.28 -1.05 7.06
CA LEU A 83 -6.27 -2.02 6.63
C LEU A 83 -6.86 -3.04 5.68
N TYR A 84 -8.06 -3.52 5.98
CA TYR A 84 -8.81 -4.39 5.10
C TYR A 84 -9.20 -3.69 3.79
N PHE A 85 -9.70 -2.45 3.85
CA PHE A 85 -10.02 -1.65 2.66
C PHE A 85 -8.80 -1.43 1.76
N SER A 86 -7.66 -1.08 2.37
CA SER A 86 -6.38 -0.96 1.68
C SER A 86 -5.97 -2.28 1.02
N GLY A 87 -6.06 -3.40 1.75
CA GLY A 87 -5.74 -4.72 1.21
C GLY A 87 -6.58 -5.10 -0.01
N ILE A 88 -7.92 -4.98 0.07
CA ILE A 88 -8.80 -5.34 -1.05
C ILE A 88 -8.61 -4.40 -2.26
N THR A 89 -8.17 -3.16 -2.04
CA THR A 89 -7.88 -2.18 -3.10
C THR A 89 -6.52 -2.44 -3.74
N LEU A 90 -5.47 -2.62 -2.93
CA LEU A 90 -4.11 -2.88 -3.37
C LEU A 90 -4.00 -4.18 -4.17
N PHE A 91 -4.70 -5.23 -3.73
CA PHE A 91 -4.77 -6.51 -4.46
C PHE A 91 -5.85 -6.53 -5.54
N SER A 92 -6.57 -5.43 -5.75
CA SER A 92 -7.66 -5.31 -6.74
C SER A 92 -8.73 -6.40 -6.60
N VAL A 93 -8.97 -6.88 -5.39
CA VAL A 93 -10.03 -7.86 -5.07
C VAL A 93 -11.39 -7.16 -5.02
N GLY A 94 -11.46 -6.03 -4.30
CA GLY A 94 -12.62 -5.14 -4.26
C GLY A 94 -13.97 -5.85 -4.05
N TYR A 95 -14.16 -6.54 -2.92
CA TYR A 95 -15.40 -7.28 -2.63
C TYR A 95 -16.68 -6.44 -2.69
N GLY A 96 -16.57 -5.11 -2.62
CA GLY A 96 -17.68 -4.17 -2.72
C GLY A 96 -18.47 -3.98 -1.43
N ASP A 97 -17.96 -4.55 -0.33
CA ASP A 97 -18.48 -4.37 1.04
C ASP A 97 -18.10 -3.00 1.63
N ILE A 98 -16.92 -2.48 1.26
CA ILE A 98 -16.49 -1.12 1.58
C ILE A 98 -16.26 -0.36 0.27
N VAL A 99 -17.03 0.71 0.07
CA VAL A 99 -16.96 1.54 -1.14
C VAL A 99 -16.32 2.87 -0.79
N PRO A 100 -15.27 3.31 -1.51
CA PRO A 100 -14.67 4.61 -1.26
C PRO A 100 -15.61 5.75 -1.64
N GLU A 101 -15.73 6.72 -0.75
CA GLU A 101 -16.47 7.97 -0.98
C GLU A 101 -15.54 9.18 -0.94
N GLY A 102 -16.03 10.32 -1.43
CA GLY A 102 -15.34 11.61 -1.36
C GLY A 102 -13.87 11.57 -1.80
N ALA A 103 -12.99 12.00 -0.89
CA ALA A 103 -11.54 12.03 -1.10
C ALA A 103 -10.89 10.64 -1.09
N GLY A 104 -11.53 9.63 -0.49
CA GLY A 104 -11.07 8.25 -0.49
C GLY A 104 -10.98 7.65 -1.89
N ARG A 105 -11.80 8.12 -2.84
CA ARG A 105 -11.81 7.64 -4.23
C ARG A 105 -10.49 7.91 -4.95
N TRP A 106 -9.92 9.10 -4.77
CA TRP A 106 -8.65 9.46 -5.40
C TRP A 106 -7.48 8.68 -4.80
N VAL A 107 -7.50 8.47 -3.49
CA VAL A 107 -6.47 7.68 -2.79
C VAL A 107 -6.55 6.21 -3.23
N ALA A 108 -7.75 5.64 -3.30
CA ALA A 108 -7.97 4.27 -3.76
C ALA A 108 -7.52 4.04 -5.21
N LEU A 109 -7.71 5.04 -6.09
CA LEU A 109 -7.22 4.98 -7.46
C LEU A 109 -5.69 4.90 -7.52
N VAL A 110 -5.00 5.71 -6.72
CA VAL A 110 -3.52 5.70 -6.64
C VAL A 110 -3.01 4.40 -6.03
N GLU A 111 -3.69 3.90 -5.00
CA GLU A 111 -3.34 2.63 -4.36
C GLU A 111 -3.49 1.45 -5.32
N ALA A 112 -4.61 1.36 -6.05
CA ALA A 112 -4.83 0.31 -7.04
C ALA A 112 -3.77 0.36 -8.16
N TRP A 113 -3.41 1.56 -8.62
CA TRP A 113 -2.34 1.74 -9.60
C TRP A 113 -0.97 1.27 -9.07
N ALA A 114 -0.65 1.59 -7.82
CA ALA A 114 0.58 1.12 -7.18
C ALA A 114 0.58 -0.42 -7.06
N GLY A 115 -0.55 -1.01 -6.66
CA GLY A 115 -0.74 -2.47 -6.57
C GLY A 115 -0.45 -3.20 -7.87
N TYR A 116 -0.87 -2.65 -9.01
CA TYR A 116 -0.59 -3.24 -10.33
C TYR A 116 0.85 -3.01 -10.82
N THR A 117 1.48 -1.92 -10.39
CA THR A 117 2.83 -1.55 -10.83
C THR A 117 3.91 -2.43 -10.20
N ILE A 118 3.74 -2.82 -8.93
CA ILE A 118 4.70 -3.65 -8.18
C ILE A 118 5.02 -5.00 -8.87
N PRO A 119 4.04 -5.87 -9.21
CA PRO A 119 4.32 -7.16 -9.83
C PRO A 119 4.83 -7.00 -11.27
N THR A 120 4.36 -5.99 -11.99
CA THR A 120 4.85 -5.66 -13.34
C THR A 120 6.32 -5.26 -13.30
N ALA A 121 6.72 -4.40 -12.36
CA ALA A 121 8.11 -3.99 -12.17
C ALA A 121 9.02 -5.18 -11.82
N PHE A 122 8.53 -6.13 -11.02
CA PHE A 122 9.25 -7.37 -10.73
C PHE A 122 9.51 -8.21 -11.99
N VAL A 123 8.47 -8.43 -12.80
CA VAL A 123 8.59 -9.22 -14.03
C VAL A 123 9.56 -8.54 -15.01
N VAL A 124 9.45 -7.23 -15.21
CA VAL A 124 10.36 -6.49 -16.09
C VAL A 124 11.82 -6.60 -15.61
N ARG A 125 12.07 -6.43 -14.30
CA ARG A 125 13.43 -6.55 -13.74
C ARG A 125 14.01 -7.95 -13.92
N THR A 126 13.20 -8.99 -13.71
CA THR A 126 13.65 -10.38 -13.90
C THR A 126 13.91 -10.74 -15.36
N MET A 127 13.17 -10.16 -16.31
CA MET A 127 13.41 -10.36 -17.74
C MET A 127 14.67 -9.63 -18.22
N LEU A 128 14.87 -8.38 -17.80
CA LEU A 128 16.08 -7.61 -18.14
C LEU A 128 17.36 -8.26 -17.58
N GLU A 129 17.30 -8.84 -16.38
CA GLU A 129 18.43 -9.55 -15.78
C GLU A 129 18.77 -10.83 -16.55
N LYS A 130 17.79 -11.46 -17.22
CA LYS A 130 17.99 -12.64 -18.06
C LYS A 130 18.60 -12.32 -19.43
N GLU A 131 18.33 -11.14 -20.00
CA GLU A 131 18.91 -10.72 -21.29
C GLU A 131 20.36 -10.26 -21.18
N ALA A 132 20.80 -9.84 -19.98
CA ALA A 132 22.14 -9.32 -19.74
C ALA A 132 23.20 -10.39 -19.37
N GLY A 133 22.82 -11.67 -19.29
CA GLY A 133 23.71 -12.80 -18.94
C GLY A 133 23.71 -13.89 -19.98
#